data_AF-A0A8T5A271-F1
#
_entry.id   AF-A0A8T5A271-F1
#
_cell.length_a   1.000
_cell.length_b   1.000
_cell.length_c   1.000
_cell.angle_alpha   90.00
_cell.angle_beta   90.00
_cell.angle_gamma   90.00
#
_symmetry.space_group_name_H-M   'P 1'
#
loop_
_entity.id
_entity.type
_entity.pdbx_description
1 polymer ?
#
loop_
_entity_poly.entity_id
_entity_poly.type
_entity_poly.pdbx_seq_one_letter_code
_entity_poly.pdbx_strand_id
1 'polypeptide(L)'
;MMDDRVIGAGILVGSLLGIGIYFWLVFLSPWTVLVIQVSAFAAVAALLAIVAWIGYTLATTPPPKPIEELEKELEGLQEEIEGGEESRGAEPGKGEEG
;
A
#
# COMPACT_ATOMS: atom_id res chain seq x y z
N MET A 1 10.89 23.87 6.97
CA MET A 1 10.40 22.56 7.39
C MET A 1 8.90 22.71 7.53
N MET A 2 8.11 21.95 6.78
CA MET A 2 6.65 22.02 6.92
C MET A 2 6.31 21.33 8.24
N ASP A 3 5.60 22.00 9.14
CA ASP A 3 5.29 21.41 10.44
C ASP A 3 4.42 20.16 10.23
N ASP A 4 4.92 18.98 10.65
CA ASP A 4 4.17 17.72 10.59
C ASP A 4 2.78 17.81 11.25
N ARG A 5 2.63 18.78 12.18
CA ARG A 5 1.37 19.14 12.83
C ARG A 5 0.34 19.70 11.87
N VAL A 6 0.74 20.49 10.88
CA VAL A 6 -0.16 21.06 9.87
C VAL A 6 -0.65 19.97 8.92
N ILE A 7 0.23 19.04 8.54
CA ILE A 7 -0.13 17.87 7.73
C ILE A 7 -1.10 16.98 8.49
N GLY A 8 -0.80 16.67 9.76
CA GLY A 8 -1.68 15.87 10.62
C GLY A 8 -3.04 16.52 10.84
N ALA A 9 -3.08 17.83 11.12
CA ALA A 9 -4.33 18.58 11.26
C ALA A 9 -5.14 18.62 9.96
N GLY A 10 -4.47 18.80 8.81
CA GLY A 10 -5.11 18.77 7.50
C GLY A 10 -5.76 17.42 7.19
N ILE A 11 -5.06 16.32 7.48
CA ILE A 11 -5.59 14.96 7.31
C ILE A 11 -6.77 14.72 8.26
N LEU A 12 -6.71 15.16 9.52
CA LEU A 12 -7.81 15.00 10.46
C LEU A 12 -9.06 15.77 10.03
N VAL A 13 -8.91 17.05 9.69
CA VAL A 13 -10.04 17.88 9.25
C VAL A 13 -10.62 17.33 7.95
N GLY A 14 -9.78 16.97 6.97
CA GLY A 14 -10.21 16.35 5.72
C GLY A 14 -10.97 15.04 5.96
N SER A 15 -10.50 14.20 6.88
CA SER A 15 -11.16 12.92 7.23
C SER A 15 -12.51 13.14 7.90
N LEU A 16 -12.58 14.05 8.88
CA LEU A 16 -13.84 14.40 9.55
C LEU A 16 -14.87 14.97 8.58
N LEU A 17 -14.44 15.85 7.66
CA LEU A 17 -15.30 16.40 6.61
C LEU A 17 -15.77 15.30 5.66
N GLY A 18 -14.86 14.43 5.20
CA GLY A 18 -15.21 13.32 4.32
C GLY A 18 -16.24 12.38 4.94
N ILE A 19 -16.07 12.02 6.21
CA ILE A 19 -17.03 11.19 6.97
C ILE A 19 -18.37 11.90 7.10
N GLY A 20 -18.38 13.18 7.48
CA GLY A 20 -19.61 13.97 7.63
C GLY A 20 -20.39 14.09 6.32
N ILE A 21 -19.69 14.37 5.21
CA ILE A 21 -20.28 14.45 3.87
C ILE A 21 -20.85 13.09 3.45
N TYR A 22 -20.08 12.00 3.59
CA TYR A 22 -20.56 10.66 3.25
C TYR A 22 -21.79 10.27 4.07
N PHE A 23 -21.77 10.52 5.39
CA PHE A 23 -22.90 10.27 6.27
C PHE A 23 -24.14 11.04 5.80
N TRP A 24 -23.99 12.33 5.48
CA TRP A 24 -25.09 13.15 4.95
C TRP A 24 -25.64 12.59 3.64
N LEU A 25 -24.76 12.21 2.70
CA LEU A 25 -25.15 11.64 1.40
C LEU A 25 -25.84 10.28 1.52
N VAL A 26 -25.51 9.49 2.54
CA VAL A 26 -26.13 8.18 2.75
C VAL A 26 -27.45 8.28 3.50
N PHE A 27 -27.56 9.13 4.52
CA PHE A 27 -28.73 9.11 5.42
C PHE A 27 -29.77 10.21 5.15
N LEU A 28 -29.36 11.38 4.66
CA LEU A 28 -30.24 12.57 4.54
C LEU A 28 -30.52 12.98 3.09
N SER A 29 -29.87 12.35 2.11
CA SER A 29 -29.95 12.73 0.71
C SER A 29 -30.92 11.82 -0.08
N PRO A 30 -31.67 12.34 -1.07
CA PRO A 30 -32.47 11.50 -1.97
C PRO A 30 -31.60 10.60 -2.87
N TRP A 31 -30.28 10.85 -2.92
CA TRP A 31 -29.32 10.10 -3.72
C TRP A 31 -28.76 8.86 -3.01
N THR A 32 -29.24 8.52 -1.80
CA THR A 32 -28.77 7.38 -0.99
C THR A 32 -28.61 6.10 -1.80
N VAL A 33 -29.62 5.74 -2.62
CA VAL A 33 -29.59 4.50 -3.39
C VAL A 33 -28.42 4.48 -4.37
N LEU A 34 -28.17 5.60 -5.06
CA LEU A 34 -27.04 5.71 -5.98
C LEU A 34 -25.70 5.68 -5.25
N VAL A 35 -25.58 6.37 -4.11
CA VAL A 35 -24.34 6.41 -3.32
C VAL A 35 -23.98 5.02 -2.77
N ILE A 36 -24.97 4.30 -2.23
CA ILE A 36 -24.80 2.93 -1.75
C ILE A 36 -24.47 1.99 -2.91
N GLN A 37 -25.14 2.11 -4.06
CA GLN A 37 -24.87 1.27 -5.22
C GLN A 37 -23.45 1.49 -5.76
N VAL A 38 -22.99 2.74 -5.85
CA VAL A 38 -21.63 3.05 -6.32
C VAL A 38 -20.58 2.56 -5.32
N SER A 39 -20.77 2.77 -4.02
CA SER A 39 -19.81 2.32 -3.00
C SER A 39 -19.75 0.78 -2.89
N ALA A 40 -20.90 0.11 -2.96
CA ALA A 40 -20.97 -1.35 -3.02
C ALA A 40 -20.30 -1.90 -4.29
N PHE A 41 -20.58 -1.28 -5.45
CA PHE A 41 -19.90 -1.62 -6.70
C PHE A 41 -18.40 -1.41 -6.59
N ALA A 42 -17.93 -0.29 -6.03
CA ALA A 42 -16.51 -0.02 -5.84
C ALA A 42 -15.82 -1.08 -4.96
N ALA A 43 -16.48 -1.51 -3.88
CA ALA A 43 -15.97 -2.58 -3.02
C ALA A 43 -15.84 -3.92 -3.78
N VAL A 44 -16.87 -4.30 -4.55
CA VAL A 44 -16.84 -5.51 -5.38
C VAL A 44 -15.81 -5.39 -6.51
N ALA A 45 -15.73 -4.24 -7.18
CA ALA A 45 -14.79 -3.98 -8.25
C ALA A 45 -13.34 -4.03 -7.74
N ALA A 46 -13.04 -3.52 -6.55
CA ALA A 46 -11.73 -3.64 -5.93
C ALA A 46 -11.36 -5.12 -5.69
N LEU A 47 -12.29 -5.91 -5.15
CA LEU A 47 -12.09 -7.33 -4.95
C LEU A 47 -11.86 -8.07 -6.29
N LEU A 48 -12.70 -7.81 -7.28
CA LEU A 48 -12.57 -8.43 -8.61
C LEU A 48 -11.30 -7.96 -9.33
N ALA A 49 -10.84 -6.73 -9.12
CA ALA A 49 -9.59 -6.24 -9.67
C ALA A 49 -8.39 -7.03 -9.11
N ILE A 50 -8.40 -7.35 -7.81
CA ILE A 50 -7.36 -8.20 -7.19
C ILE A 50 -7.41 -9.61 -7.80
N VAL A 51 -8.59 -10.22 -7.90
CA VAL A 51 -8.75 -11.56 -8.49
C VAL A 51 -8.32 -11.59 -9.96
N ALA A 52 -8.72 -10.58 -10.74
CA ALA A 52 -8.35 -10.43 -12.13
C ALA A 52 -6.84 -10.21 -12.29
N TRP A 53 -6.22 -9.43 -11.40
CA TRP A 53 -4.77 -9.26 -11.39
C TRP A 53 -4.04 -10.57 -11.11
N ILE A 54 -4.48 -11.33 -10.11
CA ILE A 54 -3.90 -12.66 -9.81
C ILE A 54 -4.08 -13.59 -11.01
N GLY A 55 -5.29 -13.65 -11.58
CA GLY A 55 -5.57 -14.44 -12.77
C GLY A 55 -4.70 -14.03 -13.96
N TYR A 56 -4.46 -12.73 -14.13
CA TYR A 56 -3.54 -12.20 -15.14
C TYR A 56 -2.11 -12.68 -14.90
N THR A 57 -1.61 -12.62 -13.65
CA THR A 57 -0.27 -13.11 -13.33
C THR A 57 -0.14 -14.62 -13.56
N LEU A 58 -1.12 -15.43 -13.15
CA LEU A 58 -1.11 -16.88 -13.37
C LEU A 58 -1.17 -17.27 -14.86
N ALA A 59 -1.98 -16.56 -15.64
CA ALA A 59 -2.10 -16.79 -17.07
C ALA A 59 -0.82 -16.37 -17.84
N THR A 60 -0.04 -15.44 -17.29
CA THR A 60 1.19 -14.92 -17.90
C THR A 60 2.46 -15.53 -17.30
N THR A 61 2.37 -16.31 -16.22
CA THR A 61 3.49 -17.10 -15.70
C THR A 61 3.51 -18.48 -16.38
N PRO A 62 4.51 -18.78 -17.24
CA PRO A 62 4.77 -20.14 -17.69
C PRO A 62 5.10 -21.04 -16.49
N PRO A 63 4.83 -22.35 -16.59
CA PRO A 63 4.85 -23.30 -15.49
C PRO A 63 6.12 -23.18 -14.64
N PRO A 64 5.97 -23.25 -13.31
CA PRO A 64 7.01 -22.96 -12.34
C PRO A 64 8.27 -23.77 -12.65
N LYS A 65 9.41 -23.07 -12.71
CA LYS A 65 10.73 -23.72 -12.74
C LYS A 65 10.93 -24.53 -11.44
N PRO A 66 11.76 -25.59 -11.44
CA PRO A 66 12.00 -26.44 -10.28
C PRO A 66 12.36 -25.62 -9.04
N ILE A 67 11.74 -25.97 -7.91
CA ILE A 67 11.79 -25.24 -6.63
C ILE A 67 13.22 -25.00 -6.12
N GLU A 68 14.16 -25.89 -6.46
CA GLU A 68 15.58 -25.82 -6.06
C GLU A 68 16.32 -24.59 -6.62
N GLU A 69 15.96 -24.09 -7.80
CA GLU A 69 16.58 -22.87 -8.35
C GLU A 69 16.03 -21.61 -7.67
N LEU A 70 14.74 -21.59 -7.31
CA LEU A 70 14.10 -20.46 -6.61
C LEU A 70 14.61 -20.32 -5.17
N GLU A 71 14.81 -21.44 -4.46
CA GLU A 71 15.27 -21.42 -3.06
C GLU A 71 16.68 -20.80 -2.97
N LYS A 72 17.56 -21.18 -3.91
CA LYS A 72 18.93 -20.66 -3.96
C LYS A 72 19.01 -19.18 -4.37
N GLU A 73 18.11 -18.73 -5.24
CA GLU A 73 18.03 -17.32 -5.67
C GLU A 73 17.43 -16.44 -4.54
N LEU A 74 16.49 -16.98 -3.75
CA LEU A 74 15.90 -16.29 -2.60
C LEU A 74 16.87 -16.18 -1.42
N GLU A 75 17.63 -17.24 -1.12
CA GLU A 75 18.72 -17.20 -0.13
C GLU A 75 19.77 -16.14 -0.49
N GLY A 76 20.21 -16.08 -1.75
CA GLY A 76 21.16 -15.07 -2.21
C GLY A 76 20.64 -13.64 -2.10
N LEU A 77 19.36 -13.40 -2.41
CA LEU A 77 18.72 -12.09 -2.23
C LEU A 77 18.56 -11.71 -0.75
N GLN A 78 18.31 -12.68 0.13
CA GLN A 78 18.23 -12.46 1.56
C GLN A 78 19.59 -12.03 2.13
N GLU A 79 20.68 -12.71 1.73
CA GLU A 79 22.06 -12.36 2.11
C GLU A 79 22.48 -10.98 1.56
N GLU A 80 22.06 -10.62 0.34
CA GLU A 80 22.36 -9.30 -0.24
C GLU A 80 21.61 -8.17 0.48
N ILE A 81 20.37 -8.42 0.93
CA ILE A 81 19.60 -7.48 1.75
C ILE A 81 20.22 -7.35 3.15
N GLU A 82 20.55 -8.45 3.83
CA GLU A 82 21.21 -8.42 5.15
C GLU A 82 22.60 -7.75 5.09
N GLY A 83 23.42 -8.12 4.11
CA GLY A 83 24.74 -7.50 3.91
C GLY A 83 24.65 -6.03 3.50
N GLY A 84 23.63 -5.64 2.74
CA GLY A 84 23.34 -4.26 2.37
C GLY A 84 22.86 -3.40 3.53
N GLU A 85 22.10 -3.98 4.47
CA GLU A 85 21.67 -3.31 5.70
C GLU A 85 22.80 -3.20 6.73
N GLU A 86 23.65 -4.23 6.86
CA GLU A 86 24.84 -4.20 7.72
C GLU A 86 25.87 -3.17 7.22
N SER A 87 26.09 -3.10 5.90
CA SER A 87 26.97 -2.09 5.27
C SER A 87 26.44 -0.66 5.39
N ARG A 88 25.12 -0.45 5.57
CA ARG A 88 24.51 0.87 5.81
C ARG A 88 24.43 1.23 7.30
N GLY A 89 24.42 0.22 8.19
CA GLY A 89 24.42 0.39 9.65
C GLY A 89 25.79 0.63 10.27
N ALA A 90 26.89 0.31 9.56
CA ALA A 90 28.26 0.39 10.07
C ALA A 90 28.94 1.77 9.94
N GLU A 91 28.27 2.81 9.43
CA GLU A 91 28.80 4.19 9.48
C GLU A 91 28.00 5.11 10.42
N PRO A 92 28.22 5.01 11.74
CA PRO A 92 28.04 6.15 12.62
C PRO A 92 29.34 6.47 13.35
N GLY A 93 29.97 7.58 12.96
CA GLY A 93 30.80 8.38 13.86
C GLY A 93 32.32 8.20 13.72
N LYS A 94 32.94 9.10 12.94
CA LYS A 94 34.29 9.58 13.28
C LYS A 94 34.59 10.97 12.69
N GLY A 95 34.73 11.96 13.58
CA GLY A 95 35.46 13.23 13.38
C GLY A 95 34.82 14.20 12.37
N GLU A 96 35.00 15.51 12.41
CA GLU A 96 36.01 16.36 13.02
C GLU A 96 35.34 17.75 13.25
N GLU A 97 35.32 18.24 14.49
CA GLU A 97 36.00 19.47 14.90
C GLU A 97 36.85 20.18 13.81
N GLY A 98 36.49 21.43 13.51
CA GLY A 98 37.25 22.35 12.64
C GLY A 98 36.53 23.66 12.42
#